data_AF-A0A1V6C3M2-F1
#
_entry.id   AF-A0A1V6C3M2-F1
#
_cell.length_a   1.000
_cell.length_b   1.000
_cell.length_c   1.000
_cell.angle_alpha   90.00
_cell.angle_beta   90.00
_cell.angle_gamma   90.00
#
_symmetry.space_group_name_H-M   'P 1'
#
loop_
_entity.id
_entity.type
_entity.pdbx_description
1 polymer ?
#
loop_
_entity_poly.entity_id
_entity_poly.type
_entity_poly.pdbx_seq_one_letter_code
_entity_poly.pdbx_strand_id
1 'polypeptide(L)'
;MRKIAIALLFASALIVGACGNTASKKKDAGTKSDISMQEQYLTQDLIIKIDSLIAGFQQLGVMPNMKAIDEGTLVLTDREKRVKPTYLMPLDRVNELITLNQKSRALAVYAVDREIAQLYGIPLEEYDKVITQLMIDTDNVALMEGAEIKVEVNALDVDSWIVTMGEEQLGKEQMHLFFETVAAGIMESLYITSLDIPRYITYFNDQTASDVSYRLLLVVEGIESLLPYHPELETIRGILEPLNVINAINVKQLEEQLNTLAAVIADGRNKLLD
;
A
#
# COMPACT_ATOMS: atom_id res chain seq x y z
N MET A 1 -15.82 -19.71 -16.41
CA MET A 1 -16.01 -18.27 -16.16
C MET A 1 -15.47 -17.92 -14.77
N ARG A 2 -14.14 -17.85 -14.63
CA ARG A 2 -13.37 -17.64 -13.38
C ARG A 2 -12.16 -16.73 -13.67
N LYS A 3 -12.38 -15.54 -14.23
CA LYS A 3 -11.32 -14.68 -14.79
C LYS A 3 -11.43 -13.18 -14.43
N ILE A 4 -12.07 -12.80 -13.32
CA ILE A 4 -12.44 -11.38 -13.08
C ILE A 4 -12.12 -10.89 -11.65
N ALA A 5 -11.32 -11.59 -10.83
CA ALA A 5 -11.12 -11.17 -9.43
C ALA A 5 -9.79 -10.44 -9.14
N ILE A 6 -8.70 -10.76 -9.83
CA ILE A 6 -7.35 -10.35 -9.37
C ILE A 6 -6.99 -8.93 -9.80
N ALA A 7 -7.74 -8.38 -10.75
CA ALA A 7 -7.55 -7.02 -11.25
C ALA A 7 -8.42 -6.00 -10.50
N LEU A 8 -8.49 -6.11 -9.17
CA LEU A 8 -9.01 -5.06 -8.29
C LEU A 8 -7.98 -4.62 -7.23
N LEU A 9 -6.84 -5.32 -7.20
CA LEU A 9 -5.51 -4.76 -7.01
C LEU A 9 -4.86 -4.24 -8.33
N PHE A 10 -5.56 -4.32 -9.46
CA PHE A 10 -5.19 -3.61 -10.70
C PHE A 10 -6.34 -2.72 -11.17
N ALA A 11 -6.00 -1.57 -11.74
CA ALA A 11 -6.96 -0.68 -12.40
C ALA A 11 -7.77 -1.42 -13.48
N SER A 12 -9.02 -0.99 -13.72
CA SER A 12 -9.77 -1.40 -14.92
C SER A 12 -10.58 -0.27 -15.57
N ALA A 13 -10.06 0.18 -16.72
CA ALA A 13 -10.67 0.53 -18.03
C ALA A 13 -12.03 1.29 -18.12
N LEU A 14 -12.33 2.27 -19.01
CA LEU A 14 -11.78 2.83 -20.28
C LEU A 14 -12.82 3.94 -20.78
N ILE A 15 -12.54 5.11 -21.42
CA ILE A 15 -12.43 5.41 -22.90
C ILE A 15 -12.43 6.96 -23.19
N VAL A 16 -11.39 7.41 -23.94
CA VAL A 16 -11.24 8.44 -25.04
C VAL A 16 -11.24 9.97 -24.82
N GLY A 17 -10.13 10.61 -25.28
CA GLY A 17 -10.16 11.86 -26.05
C GLY A 17 -8.84 12.66 -26.22
N ALA A 18 -8.26 12.63 -27.44
CA ALA A 18 -7.23 13.51 -28.06
C ALA A 18 -5.73 13.26 -27.71
N CYS A 19 -4.90 12.66 -28.59
CA CYS A 19 -4.30 13.14 -29.86
C CYS A 19 -3.03 14.03 -29.69
N GLY A 20 -1.86 13.56 -30.16
CA GLY A 20 -0.65 14.40 -30.18
C GLY A 20 0.73 13.84 -30.62
N ASN A 21 0.80 12.92 -31.58
CA ASN A 21 1.89 12.69 -32.57
C ASN A 21 3.42 12.82 -32.26
N THR A 22 4.10 11.68 -32.48
CA THR A 22 5.32 11.42 -33.30
C THR A 22 6.71 11.99 -32.98
N ALA A 23 7.60 11.03 -32.65
CA ALA A 23 8.90 10.71 -33.26
C ALA A 23 10.04 11.76 -33.28
N SER A 24 11.21 11.35 -32.76
CA SER A 24 12.47 11.29 -33.52
C SER A 24 13.60 10.59 -32.75
N LYS A 25 14.12 9.49 -33.30
CA LYS A 25 15.43 8.93 -32.95
C LYS A 25 16.53 9.82 -33.56
N LYS A 26 17.54 10.20 -32.77
CA LYS A 26 18.92 10.36 -33.24
C LYS A 26 19.91 10.05 -32.11
N LYS A 27 20.79 9.08 -32.37
CA LYS A 27 22.05 8.84 -31.66
C LYS A 27 23.02 9.95 -32.06
N ASP A 28 23.74 10.52 -31.10
CA ASP A 28 25.11 10.97 -31.31
C ASP A 28 25.93 10.89 -30.01
N ALA A 29 27.22 10.73 -30.21
CA ALA A 29 28.18 10.17 -29.29
C ALA A 29 28.81 11.16 -28.31
N GLY A 30 29.26 10.62 -27.18
CA GLY A 30 30.46 11.07 -26.48
C GLY A 30 30.38 12.42 -25.79
N THR A 31 29.83 12.42 -24.58
CA THR A 31 30.28 13.36 -23.54
C THR A 31 30.41 12.57 -22.24
N LYS A 32 31.43 12.92 -21.45
CA LYS A 32 31.82 12.30 -20.17
C LYS A 32 30.61 11.88 -19.35
N SER A 33 30.70 10.72 -18.70
CA SER A 33 29.72 10.28 -17.69
C SER A 33 29.66 11.35 -16.61
N ASP A 34 28.74 12.29 -16.77
CA ASP A 34 28.18 13.01 -15.66
C ASP A 34 27.58 11.91 -14.78
N ILE A 35 28.23 11.74 -13.63
CA ILE A 35 27.73 10.95 -12.51
C ILE A 35 26.23 11.23 -12.43
N SER A 36 25.39 10.20 -12.63
CA SER A 36 23.94 10.39 -12.50
C SER A 36 23.67 10.91 -11.09
N MET A 37 22.71 11.80 -10.95
CA MET A 37 22.32 12.41 -9.67
C MET A 37 21.97 11.39 -8.56
N GLN A 38 21.87 10.10 -8.91
CA GLN A 38 21.84 8.95 -8.00
C GLN A 38 22.92 9.00 -6.91
N GLU A 39 24.12 9.52 -7.19
CA GLU A 39 25.20 9.58 -6.18
C GLU A 39 25.06 10.73 -5.17
N GLN A 40 24.05 11.61 -5.29
CA GLN A 40 23.87 12.76 -4.39
C GLN A 40 22.80 12.60 -3.30
N TYR A 41 21.89 11.61 -3.36
CA TYR A 41 20.75 11.55 -2.43
C TYR A 41 20.66 10.32 -1.51
N LEU A 42 21.16 9.15 -1.91
CA LEU A 42 21.18 7.95 -1.05
C LEU A 42 22.53 7.26 -1.20
N THR A 43 23.16 6.87 -0.09
CA THR A 43 24.41 6.10 -0.15
C THR A 43 24.14 4.71 -0.76
N GLN A 44 25.14 4.09 -1.38
CA GLN A 44 24.99 2.72 -1.90
C GLN A 44 24.54 1.73 -0.82
N ASP A 45 25.01 1.91 0.42
CA ASP A 45 24.58 1.11 1.57
C ASP A 45 23.09 1.29 1.89
N LEU A 46 22.55 2.51 1.72
CA LEU A 46 21.14 2.80 1.93
C LEU A 46 20.27 2.19 0.83
N ILE A 47 20.73 2.20 -0.42
CA ILE A 47 20.06 1.52 -1.54
C ILE A 47 19.98 0.01 -1.27
N ILE A 48 21.10 -0.63 -0.90
CA ILE A 48 21.13 -2.06 -0.56
C ILE A 48 20.18 -2.38 0.60
N LYS A 49 20.12 -1.50 1.60
CA LYS A 49 19.18 -1.63 2.71
C LYS A 49 17.74 -1.55 2.22
N ILE A 50 17.40 -0.57 1.39
CA ILE A 50 16.06 -0.40 0.82
C ILE A 50 15.65 -1.63 0.00
N ASP A 51 16.53 -2.14 -0.86
CA ASP A 51 16.28 -3.35 -1.65
C ASP A 51 16.00 -4.55 -0.75
N SER A 52 16.76 -4.68 0.34
CA SER A 52 16.56 -5.74 1.35
C SER A 52 15.22 -5.61 2.06
N LEU A 53 14.78 -4.38 2.37
CA LEU A 53 13.47 -4.12 2.99
C LEU A 53 12.33 -4.46 2.01
N ILE A 54 12.44 -4.05 0.74
CA ILE A 54 11.46 -4.37 -0.31
C ILE A 54 11.33 -5.88 -0.50
N ALA A 55 12.46 -6.59 -0.59
CA ALA A 55 12.48 -8.05 -0.67
C ALA A 55 11.86 -8.70 0.59
N GLY A 56 12.09 -8.11 1.77
CA GLY A 56 11.45 -8.53 3.01
C GLY A 56 9.93 -8.41 2.93
N PHE A 57 9.40 -7.27 2.48
CA PHE A 57 7.96 -7.07 2.30
C PHE A 57 7.36 -8.08 1.32
N GLN A 58 8.03 -8.32 0.19
CA GLN A 58 7.60 -9.31 -0.79
C GLN A 58 7.41 -10.69 -0.16
N GLN A 59 8.36 -11.15 0.65
CA GLN A 59 8.29 -12.47 1.27
C GLN A 59 7.14 -12.62 2.27
N LEU A 60 6.71 -11.52 2.88
CA LEU A 60 5.63 -11.52 3.87
C LEU A 60 4.23 -11.51 3.23
N GLY A 61 4.12 -11.21 1.93
CA GLY A 61 2.86 -11.11 1.22
C GLY A 61 1.89 -10.07 1.81
N VAL A 62 0.58 -10.31 1.68
CA VAL A 62 -0.49 -9.43 2.17
C VAL A 62 -1.04 -9.87 3.54
N MET A 63 -1.83 -9.01 4.19
CA MET A 63 -2.57 -9.37 5.40
C MET A 63 -3.56 -10.53 5.13
N PRO A 64 -3.56 -11.62 5.93
CA PRO A 64 -4.35 -12.82 5.65
C PRO A 64 -5.86 -12.60 5.47
N ASN A 65 -6.47 -11.72 6.26
CA ASN A 65 -7.88 -11.39 6.11
C ASN A 65 -8.16 -10.62 4.81
N MET A 66 -7.26 -9.73 4.38
CA MET A 66 -7.39 -9.03 3.10
C MET A 66 -7.24 -10.00 1.92
N LYS A 67 -6.30 -10.94 2.01
CA LYS A 67 -6.16 -12.03 1.04
C LYS A 67 -7.44 -12.87 0.93
N ALA A 68 -8.06 -13.19 2.07
CA ALA A 68 -9.28 -13.97 2.11
C ALA A 68 -10.47 -13.24 1.45
N ILE A 69 -10.52 -11.91 1.54
CA ILE A 69 -11.52 -11.08 0.85
C ILE A 69 -11.30 -11.14 -0.67
N ASP A 70 -10.08 -10.89 -1.13
CA ASP A 70 -9.71 -10.92 -2.56
C ASP A 70 -9.98 -12.28 -3.21
N GLU A 71 -9.58 -13.37 -2.54
CA GLU A 71 -9.82 -14.74 -2.99
C GLU A 71 -11.30 -15.16 -2.90
N GLY A 72 -12.15 -14.34 -2.26
CA GLY A 72 -13.57 -14.60 -2.05
C GLY A 72 -13.85 -15.74 -1.05
N THR A 73 -12.90 -16.06 -0.19
CA THR A 73 -13.06 -17.07 0.87
C THR A 73 -13.66 -16.47 2.15
N LEU A 74 -13.48 -15.18 2.37
CA LEU A 74 -14.25 -14.40 3.35
C LEU A 74 -15.53 -13.89 2.68
N VAL A 75 -16.68 -14.40 3.14
CA VAL A 75 -17.99 -14.04 2.60
C VAL A 75 -18.93 -13.61 3.72
N LEU A 76 -19.54 -12.44 3.56
CA LEU A 76 -20.59 -11.96 4.45
C LEU A 76 -21.93 -12.63 4.13
N THR A 77 -22.71 -12.92 5.16
CA THR A 77 -24.12 -13.30 5.01
C THR A 77 -24.95 -12.13 4.48
N ASP A 78 -26.11 -12.44 3.89
CA ASP A 78 -27.05 -11.41 3.42
C ASP A 78 -27.50 -10.46 4.54
N ARG A 79 -27.53 -10.92 5.78
CA ARG A 79 -27.87 -10.10 6.94
C ARG A 79 -26.78 -9.07 7.22
N GLU A 80 -25.52 -9.47 7.14
CA GLU A 80 -24.36 -8.59 7.37
C GLU A 80 -24.22 -7.55 6.26
N LYS A 81 -24.43 -7.93 4.99
CA LYS A 81 -24.38 -7.00 3.85
C LYS A 81 -25.43 -5.88 3.88
N ARG A 82 -26.51 -6.05 4.66
CA ARG A 82 -27.56 -5.03 4.85
C ARG A 82 -27.11 -3.89 5.76
N VAL A 83 -26.15 -4.14 6.64
CA VAL A 83 -25.58 -3.12 7.52
C VAL A 83 -24.31 -2.60 6.87
N LYS A 84 -24.41 -1.47 6.19
CA LYS A 84 -23.25 -0.88 5.51
C LYS A 84 -22.24 -0.35 6.54
N PRO A 85 -20.92 -0.56 6.34
CA PRO A 85 -19.89 -0.04 7.22
C PRO A 85 -19.95 1.49 7.27
N THR A 86 -19.87 2.04 8.47
CA THR A 86 -19.79 3.49 8.72
C THR A 86 -18.38 3.96 9.02
N TYR A 87 -17.41 3.03 8.99
CA TYR A 87 -16.02 3.25 9.39
C TYR A 87 -15.08 3.47 8.20
N LEU A 88 -15.54 3.24 6.96
CA LEU A 88 -14.73 3.52 5.77
C LEU A 88 -14.38 5.01 5.70
N MET A 89 -13.20 5.32 5.18
CA MET A 89 -12.74 6.69 5.02
C MET A 89 -13.69 7.43 4.06
N PRO A 90 -14.21 8.60 4.43
CA PRO A 90 -15.05 9.38 3.53
C PRO A 90 -14.27 9.78 2.28
N LEU A 91 -14.79 9.42 1.09
CA LEU A 91 -14.12 9.68 -0.19
C LEU A 91 -13.91 11.18 -0.47
N ASP A 92 -14.76 12.05 0.07
CA ASP A 92 -14.66 13.49 -0.08
C ASP A 92 -13.42 14.10 0.59
N ARG A 93 -12.81 13.39 1.57
CA ARG A 93 -11.51 13.79 2.15
C ARG A 93 -10.40 13.87 1.12
N VAL A 94 -10.51 13.19 -0.03
CA VAL A 94 -9.52 13.29 -1.09
C VAL A 94 -9.34 14.74 -1.59
N ASN A 95 -10.39 15.55 -1.52
CA ASN A 95 -10.37 16.95 -1.98
C ASN A 95 -9.60 17.88 -1.03
N GLU A 96 -9.31 17.41 0.18
CA GLU A 96 -8.60 18.16 1.22
C GLU A 96 -7.09 17.87 1.20
N LEU A 97 -6.65 16.86 0.44
CA LEU A 97 -5.25 16.42 0.41
C LEU A 97 -4.39 17.37 -0.42
N ILE A 98 -3.35 17.92 0.20
CA ILE A 98 -2.48 18.93 -0.39
C ILE A 98 -1.14 18.33 -0.84
N THR A 99 -0.55 17.48 0.00
CA THR A 99 0.82 16.97 -0.21
C THR A 99 0.83 15.62 -0.92
N LEU A 100 1.96 15.29 -1.58
CA LEU A 100 2.14 13.96 -2.17
C LEU A 100 2.08 12.85 -1.13
N ASN A 101 2.66 13.05 0.06
CA ASN A 101 2.61 12.08 1.15
C ASN A 101 1.17 11.77 1.58
N GLN A 102 0.34 12.81 1.78
CA GLN A 102 -1.08 12.64 2.09
C GLN A 102 -1.80 11.83 1.01
N LYS A 103 -1.53 12.13 -0.27
CA LYS A 103 -2.12 11.41 -1.41
C LYS A 103 -1.62 9.95 -1.51
N SER A 104 -0.35 9.69 -1.23
CA SER A 104 0.22 8.34 -1.18
C SER A 104 -0.38 7.51 -0.04
N ARG A 105 -0.58 8.11 1.15
CA ARG A 105 -1.30 7.45 2.25
C ARG A 105 -2.76 7.17 1.88
N ALA A 106 -3.44 8.14 1.28
CA ALA A 106 -4.83 8.01 0.83
C ALA A 106 -5.01 6.91 -0.21
N LEU A 107 -4.05 6.76 -1.14
CA LEU A 107 -4.07 5.69 -2.14
C LEU A 107 -4.18 4.31 -1.48
N ALA A 108 -3.38 4.05 -0.45
CA ALA A 108 -3.41 2.79 0.28
C ALA A 108 -4.71 2.61 1.09
N VAL A 109 -5.16 3.66 1.80
CA VAL A 109 -6.39 3.63 2.60
C VAL A 109 -7.59 3.31 1.71
N TYR A 110 -7.76 4.03 0.61
CA TYR A 110 -8.91 3.82 -0.27
C TYR A 110 -8.84 2.48 -1.01
N ALA A 111 -7.65 1.94 -1.30
CA ALA A 111 -7.52 0.59 -1.85
C ALA A 111 -8.01 -0.48 -0.86
N VAL A 112 -7.67 -0.37 0.42
CA VAL A 112 -8.18 -1.27 1.47
C VAL A 112 -9.70 -1.10 1.65
N ASP A 113 -10.17 0.14 1.77
CA ASP A 113 -11.60 0.44 1.93
C ASP A 113 -12.44 -0.08 0.76
N ARG A 114 -11.91 -0.02 -0.46
CA ARG A 114 -12.57 -0.53 -1.67
C ARG A 114 -12.83 -2.03 -1.57
N GLU A 115 -11.88 -2.83 -1.09
CA GLU A 115 -12.07 -4.27 -0.89
C GLU A 115 -13.12 -4.57 0.19
N ILE A 116 -13.17 -3.75 1.23
CA ILE A 116 -14.24 -3.82 2.22
C ILE A 116 -15.57 -3.41 1.61
N ALA A 117 -15.63 -2.33 0.83
CA ALA A 117 -16.82 -1.90 0.13
C ALA A 117 -17.37 -3.02 -0.78
N GLN A 118 -16.49 -3.71 -1.50
CA GLN A 118 -16.81 -4.86 -2.34
C GLN A 118 -17.40 -6.01 -1.51
N LEU A 119 -16.78 -6.36 -0.39
CA LEU A 119 -17.25 -7.39 0.54
C LEU A 119 -18.70 -7.12 1.01
N TYR A 120 -19.01 -5.84 1.28
CA TYR A 120 -20.34 -5.38 1.69
C TYR A 120 -21.29 -5.12 0.52
N GLY A 121 -20.88 -5.29 -0.74
CA GLY A 121 -21.68 -5.00 -1.92
C GLY A 121 -22.08 -3.53 -2.02
N ILE A 122 -21.16 -2.63 -1.70
CA ILE A 122 -21.25 -1.19 -1.97
C ILE A 122 -20.74 -0.94 -3.41
N PRO A 123 -21.36 -0.02 -4.17
CA PRO A 123 -20.85 0.37 -5.50
C PRO A 123 -19.40 0.89 -5.44
N LEU A 124 -18.59 0.54 -6.43
CA LEU A 124 -17.13 0.78 -6.41
C LEU A 124 -16.69 1.92 -7.33
N GLU A 125 -17.58 2.46 -8.15
CA GLU A 125 -17.24 3.40 -9.22
C GLU A 125 -16.57 4.68 -8.72
N GLU A 126 -16.98 5.17 -7.54
CA GLU A 126 -16.35 6.35 -6.93
C GLU A 126 -14.98 6.02 -6.30
N TYR A 127 -14.82 4.82 -5.71
CA TYR A 127 -13.51 4.35 -5.24
C TYR A 127 -12.53 4.24 -6.42
N ASP A 128 -12.96 3.61 -7.51
CA ASP A 128 -12.13 3.41 -8.70
C ASP A 128 -11.65 4.75 -9.30
N LYS A 129 -12.53 5.75 -9.36
CA LYS A 129 -12.17 7.11 -9.80
C LYS A 129 -11.15 7.77 -8.88
N VAL A 130 -11.40 7.75 -7.57
CA VAL A 130 -10.53 8.38 -6.57
C VAL A 130 -9.14 7.74 -6.57
N ILE A 131 -9.08 6.40 -6.57
CA ILE A 131 -7.82 5.65 -6.60
C ILE A 131 -7.04 5.94 -7.89
N THR A 132 -7.72 5.92 -9.04
CA THR A 132 -7.08 6.24 -10.33
C THR A 132 -6.49 7.65 -10.33
N GLN A 133 -7.23 8.65 -9.82
CA GLN A 133 -6.72 10.01 -9.72
C GLN A 133 -5.50 10.10 -8.79
N LEU A 134 -5.53 9.40 -7.65
CA LEU A 134 -4.41 9.38 -6.72
C LEU A 134 -3.17 8.71 -7.31
N MET A 135 -3.32 7.64 -8.09
CA MET A 135 -2.21 7.01 -8.81
C MET A 135 -1.56 7.97 -9.83
N ILE A 136 -2.37 8.79 -10.51
CA ILE A 136 -1.87 9.84 -11.40
C ILE A 136 -1.15 10.93 -10.61
N ASP A 137 -1.77 11.44 -9.55
CA ASP A 137 -1.23 12.52 -8.75
C ASP A 137 0.08 12.15 -8.04
N THR A 138 0.24 10.87 -7.68
CA THR A 138 1.43 10.34 -6.99
C THR A 138 2.46 9.77 -7.94
N ASP A 139 2.24 9.88 -9.26
CA ASP A 139 3.10 9.32 -10.31
C ASP A 139 3.47 7.85 -10.01
N ASN A 140 2.46 7.02 -9.73
CA ASN A 140 2.65 5.59 -9.46
C ASN A 140 2.19 4.78 -10.69
N VAL A 141 3.02 4.78 -11.73
CA VAL A 141 2.67 4.25 -13.06
C VAL A 141 2.68 2.72 -13.05
N ALA A 142 3.44 2.09 -12.15
CA ALA A 142 3.40 0.64 -11.91
C ALA A 142 2.01 0.13 -11.51
N LEU A 143 1.20 0.98 -10.89
CA LEU A 143 -0.19 0.67 -10.55
C LEU A 143 -1.16 0.87 -11.73
N MET A 144 -0.77 1.62 -12.77
CA MET A 144 -1.63 1.93 -13.91
C MET A 144 -1.70 0.75 -14.88
N GLU A 145 -2.92 0.33 -15.23
CA GLU A 145 -3.15 -0.73 -16.20
C GLU A 145 -2.53 -0.35 -17.56
N GLY A 146 -1.70 -1.24 -18.13
CA GLY A 146 -1.03 -1.03 -19.42
C GLY A 146 0.36 -0.41 -19.38
N ALA A 147 0.92 -0.15 -18.19
CA ALA A 147 2.36 0.08 -18.07
C ALA A 147 3.10 -1.18 -18.57
N GLU A 148 4.03 -1.01 -19.52
CA GLU A 148 4.93 -2.09 -19.93
C GLU A 148 5.84 -2.44 -18.74
N ILE A 149 5.39 -3.34 -17.86
CA ILE A 149 6.25 -3.94 -16.84
C ILE A 149 7.27 -4.79 -17.60
N LYS A 150 8.48 -4.25 -17.79
CA LYS A 150 9.62 -4.93 -18.44
C LYS A 150 10.28 -5.97 -17.53
N VAL A 151 9.48 -6.67 -16.74
CA VAL A 151 9.95 -7.78 -15.93
C VAL A 151 9.14 -8.98 -16.37
N GLU A 152 9.80 -10.08 -16.75
CA GLU A 152 9.17 -11.40 -16.98
C GLU A 152 8.64 -11.97 -15.65
N VAL A 153 7.81 -11.20 -14.96
CA VAL A 153 7.13 -11.60 -13.74
C VAL A 153 5.70 -11.85 -14.16
N ASN A 154 5.22 -13.07 -13.88
CA ASN A 154 3.83 -13.40 -14.07
C ASN A 154 2.98 -12.30 -13.44
N ALA A 155 2.18 -11.59 -14.24
CA ALA A 155 1.27 -10.51 -13.84
C ALA A 155 0.11 -10.97 -12.93
N LEU A 156 0.31 -12.05 -12.19
CA LEU A 156 -0.67 -12.78 -11.38
C LEU A 156 -0.21 -12.96 -9.92
N ASP A 157 0.88 -12.32 -9.51
CA ASP A 157 1.41 -12.44 -8.15
C ASP A 157 1.36 -11.09 -7.43
N VAL A 158 0.59 -10.99 -6.35
CA VAL A 158 0.50 -9.78 -5.50
C VAL A 158 1.88 -9.41 -4.93
N ASP A 159 2.76 -10.40 -4.78
CA ASP A 159 4.15 -10.23 -4.35
C ASP A 159 4.99 -9.44 -5.38
N SER A 160 4.57 -9.40 -6.66
CA SER A 160 5.25 -8.63 -7.70
C SER A 160 5.04 -7.12 -7.59
N TRP A 161 3.95 -6.67 -6.96
CA TRP A 161 3.60 -5.25 -6.91
C TRP A 161 4.50 -4.47 -5.96
N ILE A 162 4.76 -4.99 -4.76
CA ILE A 162 5.63 -4.34 -3.76
C ILE A 162 7.01 -4.08 -4.35
N VAL A 163 7.53 -5.06 -5.10
CA VAL A 163 8.81 -4.93 -5.81
C VAL A 163 8.69 -3.91 -6.93
N THR A 164 7.68 -4.00 -7.79
CA THR A 164 7.53 -3.09 -8.94
C THR A 164 7.36 -1.64 -8.48
N MET A 165 6.52 -1.37 -7.47
CA MET A 165 6.36 -0.04 -6.89
C MET A 165 7.63 0.42 -6.19
N GLY A 166 8.29 -0.46 -5.43
CA GLY A 166 9.56 -0.14 -4.78
C GLY A 166 10.65 0.26 -5.79
N GLU A 167 10.83 -0.52 -6.86
CA GLU A 167 11.78 -0.24 -7.93
C GLU A 167 11.44 1.04 -8.70
N GLU A 168 10.17 1.28 -9.00
CA GLU A 168 9.73 2.51 -9.68
C GLU A 168 10.02 3.74 -8.81
N GLN A 169 9.62 3.70 -7.54
CA GLN A 169 9.83 4.80 -6.60
C GLN A 169 11.32 5.01 -6.33
N LEU A 170 12.12 3.95 -6.32
CA LEU A 170 13.59 4.04 -6.24
C LEU A 170 14.15 4.74 -7.47
N GLY A 171 13.70 4.37 -8.67
CA GLY A 171 14.10 4.99 -9.93
C GLY A 171 13.68 6.47 -10.07
N LYS A 172 12.61 6.87 -9.36
CA LYS A 172 12.11 8.25 -9.30
C LYS A 172 12.67 9.07 -8.14
N GLU A 173 13.53 8.48 -7.30
CA GLU A 173 14.05 9.11 -6.08
C GLU A 173 12.94 9.49 -5.08
N GLN A 174 11.85 8.71 -5.06
CA GLN A 174 10.63 8.95 -4.29
C GLN A 174 10.35 7.82 -3.28
N MET A 175 11.40 7.15 -2.78
CA MET A 175 11.25 6.03 -1.83
C MET A 175 10.47 6.38 -0.55
N HIS A 176 10.47 7.65 -0.12
CA HIS A 176 9.63 8.10 0.98
C HIS A 176 8.13 7.87 0.70
N LEU A 177 7.66 8.08 -0.53
CA LEU A 177 6.26 7.84 -0.92
C LEU A 177 5.90 6.35 -0.89
N PHE A 178 6.86 5.47 -1.18
CA PHE A 178 6.69 4.02 -1.00
C PHE A 178 6.40 3.69 0.47
N PHE A 179 7.24 4.18 1.40
CA PHE A 179 7.05 3.90 2.82
C PHE A 179 5.79 4.57 3.40
N GLU A 180 5.41 5.76 2.94
CA GLU A 180 4.11 6.39 3.27
C GLU A 180 2.93 5.48 2.89
N THR A 181 2.97 4.94 1.66
CA THR A 181 1.91 4.07 1.13
C THR A 181 1.83 2.75 1.92
N VAL A 182 2.97 2.07 2.12
CA VAL A 182 3.00 0.78 2.84
C VAL A 182 2.58 0.96 4.31
N ALA A 183 3.06 2.02 4.96
CA ALA A 183 2.68 2.35 6.34
C ALA A 183 1.17 2.53 6.49
N ALA A 184 0.56 3.34 5.60
CA ALA A 184 -0.88 3.59 5.62
C ALA A 184 -1.68 2.32 5.33
N GLY A 185 -1.25 1.49 4.39
CA GLY A 185 -1.92 0.21 4.08
C GLY A 185 -1.90 -0.79 5.24
N ILE A 186 -0.77 -0.87 5.97
CA ILE A 186 -0.69 -1.69 7.19
C ILE A 186 -1.61 -1.13 8.27
N MET A 187 -1.58 0.17 8.52
CA MET A 187 -2.44 0.81 9.53
C MET A 187 -3.92 0.58 9.23
N GLU A 188 -4.36 0.78 7.98
CA GLU A 188 -5.76 0.56 7.59
C GLU A 188 -6.14 -0.92 7.74
N SER A 189 -5.26 -1.85 7.33
CA SER A 189 -5.51 -3.28 7.49
C SER A 189 -5.61 -3.70 8.96
N LEU A 190 -4.76 -3.15 9.83
CA LEU A 190 -4.81 -3.37 11.28
C LEU A 190 -6.10 -2.80 11.86
N TYR A 191 -6.52 -1.61 11.42
CA TYR A 191 -7.78 -1.00 11.81
C TYR A 191 -8.96 -1.90 11.46
N ILE A 192 -9.09 -2.32 10.21
CA ILE A 192 -10.14 -3.25 9.77
C ILE A 192 -10.12 -4.54 10.60
N THR A 193 -8.94 -5.13 10.82
CA THR A 193 -8.79 -6.34 11.62
C THR A 193 -9.27 -6.12 13.06
N SER A 194 -8.99 -4.96 13.64
CA SER A 194 -9.38 -4.61 15.01
C SER A 194 -10.89 -4.40 15.21
N LEU A 195 -11.65 -4.11 14.14
CA LEU A 195 -13.10 -3.88 14.22
C LEU A 195 -13.91 -5.17 14.46
N ASP A 196 -13.41 -6.32 14.01
CA ASP A 196 -14.01 -7.63 14.26
C ASP A 196 -12.90 -8.70 14.37
N ILE A 197 -12.10 -8.59 15.43
CA ILE A 197 -10.97 -9.48 15.70
C ILE A 197 -11.40 -10.96 15.67
N PRO A 198 -12.48 -11.40 16.34
CA PRO A 198 -12.88 -12.82 16.34
C PRO A 198 -13.14 -13.38 14.95
N ARG A 199 -13.60 -12.56 13.99
CA ARG A 199 -13.77 -12.98 12.60
C ARG A 199 -12.44 -13.00 11.87
N TYR A 200 -11.74 -11.88 11.84
CA TYR A 200 -10.60 -11.71 10.94
C TYR A 200 -9.38 -12.53 11.38
N ILE A 201 -9.21 -12.76 12.68
CA ILE A 201 -8.09 -13.53 13.20
C ILE A 201 -8.14 -15.02 12.76
N THR A 202 -9.31 -15.52 12.36
CA THR A 202 -9.47 -16.91 11.88
C THR A 202 -8.72 -17.24 10.59
N TYR A 203 -8.34 -16.21 9.83
CA TYR A 203 -7.56 -16.34 8.60
C TYR A 203 -6.05 -16.36 8.85
N PHE A 204 -5.62 -16.18 10.11
CA PHE A 204 -4.22 -16.17 10.50
C PHE A 204 -3.80 -17.54 11.04
N ASN A 205 -2.56 -17.90 10.77
CA ASN A 205 -1.80 -18.91 11.49
C ASN A 205 -0.61 -18.24 12.21
N ASP A 206 0.11 -19.01 13.03
CA ASP A 206 1.20 -18.47 13.86
C ASP A 206 2.32 -17.81 13.02
N GLN A 207 2.63 -18.36 11.85
CA GLN A 207 3.60 -17.75 10.92
C GLN A 207 3.09 -16.38 10.46
N THR A 208 1.89 -16.33 9.89
CA THR A 208 1.33 -15.07 9.38
C THR A 208 1.09 -14.04 10.47
N ALA A 209 0.83 -14.46 11.72
CA ALA A 209 0.74 -13.56 12.87
C ALA A 209 2.11 -12.95 13.21
N SER A 210 3.18 -13.75 13.14
CA SER A 210 4.55 -13.26 13.26
C SER A 210 4.93 -12.33 12.10
N ASP A 211 4.47 -12.62 10.89
CA ASP A 211 4.77 -11.82 9.70
C ASP A 211 4.18 -10.41 9.80
N VAL A 212 3.01 -10.22 10.44
CA VAL A 212 2.46 -8.87 10.70
C VAL A 212 3.40 -8.03 11.57
N SER A 213 3.87 -8.61 12.68
CA SER A 213 4.81 -7.95 13.58
C SER A 213 6.10 -7.58 12.85
N TYR A 214 6.60 -8.49 12.02
CA TYR A 214 7.81 -8.23 11.24
C TYR A 214 7.59 -7.17 10.16
N ARG A 215 6.41 -7.12 9.52
CA ARG A 215 6.06 -6.10 8.53
C ARG A 215 6.09 -4.69 9.11
N LEU A 216 5.59 -4.51 10.34
CA LEU A 216 5.68 -3.23 11.06
C LEU A 216 7.14 -2.82 11.29
N LEU A 217 7.98 -3.76 11.72
CA LEU A 217 9.40 -3.51 11.92
C LEU A 217 10.07 -3.03 10.62
N LEU A 218 9.83 -3.72 9.51
CA LEU A 218 10.42 -3.33 8.21
C LEU A 218 10.01 -1.92 7.77
N VAL A 219 8.75 -1.52 8.00
CA VAL A 219 8.29 -0.16 7.67
C VAL A 219 8.98 0.87 8.55
N VAL A 220 9.03 0.63 9.85
CA VAL A 220 9.67 1.55 10.81
C VAL A 220 11.15 1.70 10.48
N GLU A 221 11.86 0.59 10.23
CA GLU A 221 13.27 0.63 9.85
C GLU A 221 13.50 1.40 8.54
N GLY A 222 12.62 1.24 7.55
CA GLY A 222 12.69 1.96 6.29
C GLY A 222 12.46 3.45 6.44
N ILE A 223 11.43 3.84 7.20
CA ILE A 223 11.17 5.23 7.55
C ILE A 223 12.37 5.84 8.27
N GLU A 224 12.87 5.19 9.31
CA GLU A 224 14.03 5.69 10.09
C GLU A 224 15.29 5.86 9.25
N SER A 225 15.48 4.99 8.25
CA SER A 225 16.63 5.07 7.33
C SER A 225 16.55 6.25 6.38
N LEU A 226 15.33 6.69 6.04
CA LEU A 226 15.07 7.78 5.11
C LEU A 226 14.86 9.14 5.79
N LEU A 227 14.53 9.18 7.09
CA LEU A 227 14.30 10.41 7.86
C LEU A 227 15.37 11.50 7.69
N PRO A 228 16.69 11.20 7.67
CA PRO A 228 17.71 12.23 7.46
C PRO A 228 17.60 12.96 6.12
N TYR A 229 16.95 12.34 5.13
CA TYR A 229 16.77 12.83 3.77
C TYR A 229 15.34 13.31 3.51
N HIS A 230 14.36 12.75 4.24
CA HIS A 230 12.93 12.98 4.10
C HIS A 230 12.27 13.24 5.47
N PRO A 231 12.49 14.43 6.07
CA PRO A 231 11.96 14.76 7.41
C PRO A 231 10.42 14.76 7.48
N GLU A 232 9.73 14.89 6.35
CA GLU A 232 8.28 14.77 6.24
C GLU A 232 7.75 13.40 6.73
N LEU A 233 8.59 12.35 6.71
CA LEU A 233 8.27 11.03 7.24
C LEU A 233 8.07 11.00 8.76
N GLU A 234 8.46 12.05 9.50
CA GLU A 234 8.17 12.13 10.95
C GLU A 234 6.68 12.04 11.25
N THR A 235 5.83 12.51 10.33
CA THR A 235 4.37 12.44 10.47
C THR A 235 3.91 10.99 10.57
N ILE A 236 4.29 10.16 9.59
CA ILE A 236 3.87 8.75 9.56
C ILE A 236 4.62 7.91 10.59
N ARG A 237 5.87 8.25 10.91
CA ARG A 237 6.59 7.65 12.05
C ARG A 237 5.84 7.86 13.35
N GLY A 238 5.42 9.09 13.66
CA GLY A 238 4.67 9.40 14.88
C GLY A 238 3.31 8.70 14.96
N ILE A 239 2.69 8.43 13.82
CA ILE A 239 1.45 7.63 13.74
C ILE A 239 1.72 6.16 14.05
N LEU A 240 2.84 5.61 13.58
CA LEU A 240 3.21 4.20 13.78
C LEU A 240 3.87 3.92 15.13
N GLU A 241 4.55 4.89 15.74
CA GLU A 241 5.32 4.72 16.98
C GLU A 241 4.55 4.02 18.11
N PRO A 242 3.28 4.35 18.39
CA PRO A 242 2.48 3.64 19.39
C PRO A 242 2.27 2.14 19.11
N LEU A 243 2.43 1.71 17.86
CA LEU A 243 2.29 0.32 17.41
C LEU A 243 3.59 -0.47 17.47
N ASN A 244 4.74 0.14 17.81
CA ASN A 244 6.03 -0.55 17.96
C ASN A 244 6.03 -1.63 19.05
N VAL A 245 4.98 -1.69 19.86
CA VAL A 245 4.76 -2.74 20.87
C VAL A 245 4.14 -4.02 20.29
N ILE A 246 3.68 -4.00 19.03
CA ILE A 246 3.19 -5.21 18.34
C ILE A 246 4.39 -6.10 18.02
N ASN A 247 4.42 -7.28 18.64
CA ASN A 247 5.54 -8.23 18.54
C ASN A 247 5.06 -9.69 18.71
N ALA A 248 3.84 -9.97 18.27
CA ALA A 248 3.26 -11.30 18.31
C ALA A 248 4.08 -12.31 17.52
N ILE A 249 4.28 -13.51 18.10
CA ILE A 249 4.90 -14.68 17.44
C ILE A 249 3.88 -15.81 17.18
N ASN A 250 2.62 -15.59 17.54
CA ASN A 250 1.52 -16.52 17.32
C ASN A 250 0.18 -15.77 17.29
N VAL A 251 -0.87 -16.47 16.86
CA VAL A 251 -2.20 -15.88 16.69
C VAL A 251 -2.76 -15.31 17.99
N LYS A 252 -2.59 -16.04 19.11
CA LYS A 252 -3.13 -15.64 20.41
C LYS A 252 -2.53 -14.31 20.89
N GLN A 253 -1.22 -14.13 20.75
CA GLN A 253 -0.57 -12.89 21.12
C GLN A 253 -1.00 -11.73 20.22
N LEU A 254 -1.15 -11.97 18.92
CA LEU A 254 -1.62 -10.95 17.99
C LEU A 254 -3.05 -10.50 18.36
N GLU A 255 -3.93 -11.46 18.67
CA GLU A 255 -5.28 -11.17 19.16
C GLU A 255 -5.27 -10.33 20.44
N GLU A 256 -4.46 -10.69 21.44
CA GLU A 256 -4.34 -9.94 22.69
C GLU A 256 -3.82 -8.50 22.46
N GLN A 257 -2.84 -8.34 21.57
CA GLN A 257 -2.26 -7.04 21.22
C GLN A 257 -3.25 -6.16 20.45
N LEU A 258 -3.96 -6.72 19.47
CA LEU A 258 -4.99 -5.99 18.72
C LEU A 258 -6.12 -5.52 19.63
N ASN A 259 -6.58 -6.36 20.57
CA ASN A 259 -7.59 -5.96 21.56
C ASN A 259 -7.11 -4.80 22.44
N THR A 260 -5.83 -4.83 22.85
CA THR A 260 -5.25 -3.79 23.71
C THR A 260 -5.05 -2.48 22.95
N LEU A 261 -4.71 -2.56 21.66
CA LEU A 261 -4.30 -1.41 20.85
C LEU A 261 -5.40 -0.87 19.93
N ALA A 262 -6.62 -1.43 19.94
CA ALA A 262 -7.70 -1.04 19.03
C ALA A 262 -7.96 0.47 19.01
N ALA A 263 -7.98 1.13 20.17
CA ALA A 263 -8.16 2.58 20.26
C ALA A 263 -6.95 3.35 19.68
N VAL A 264 -5.74 2.88 19.94
CA VAL A 264 -4.50 3.48 19.42
C VAL A 264 -4.43 3.36 17.89
N ILE A 265 -4.80 2.19 17.36
CA ILE A 265 -4.90 1.94 15.92
C ILE A 265 -5.94 2.89 15.29
N ALA A 266 -7.12 3.02 15.90
CA ALA A 266 -8.16 3.94 15.42
C ALA A 266 -7.69 5.41 15.42
N ASP A 267 -7.03 5.85 16.50
CA ASP A 267 -6.48 7.21 16.60
C ASP A 267 -5.38 7.46 15.57
N GLY A 268 -4.49 6.49 15.35
CA GLY A 268 -3.46 6.56 14.31
C GLY A 268 -4.07 6.61 12.91
N ARG A 269 -5.04 5.74 12.64
CA ARG A 269 -5.78 5.69 11.38
C ARG A 269 -6.44 7.03 11.04
N ASN A 270 -7.07 7.69 12.00
CA ASN A 270 -7.75 8.96 11.76
C ASN A 270 -6.81 10.10 11.35
N LYS A 271 -5.52 10.01 11.74
CA LYS A 271 -4.47 10.97 11.41
C LYS A 271 -3.76 10.67 10.09
N LEU A 272 -4.03 9.54 9.43
CA LEU A 272 -3.33 9.15 8.21
C LEU A 272 -3.46 10.18 7.09
N LEU A 273 -4.56 10.92 7.02
CA LEU A 273 -4.81 11.89 5.95
C LEU A 273 -4.58 13.35 6.38
N ASP A 274 -4.12 13.55 7.61
CA ASP A 274 -3.82 14.87 8.14
C ASP A 274 -2.43 15.35 7.68
#